data_AF-A0A7Y2YQJ9-F1
#
_entry.id   AF-A0A7Y2YQJ9-F1
#
_cell.length_a   1.000
_cell.length_b   1.000
_cell.length_c   1.000
_cell.angle_alpha   90.00
_cell.angle_beta   90.00
_cell.angle_gamma   90.00
#
_symmetry.space_group_name_H-M   'P 1'
#
loop_
_entity.id
_entity.type
_entity.pdbx_description
1 polymer ?
#
loop_
_entity_poly.entity_id
_entity_poly.type
_entity_poly.pdbx_seq_one_letter_code
_entity_poly.pdbx_strand_id
1 'polypeptide(L)'
;KSPKLYGAFPTDPYSHTPGGKGAQQPGMTGQVKEDILSRFGELGVFVKNGTLYFNPCLLRKSEFITDGNSFNYVKLSNEESTLALEENSLAFTYCQVPIVYTMGSENNLKVVFNSNDQKPFKGSALDEETSKSIFKRLDEVSHIHVEVAKDYLK
;
A
#
# COMPACT_ATOMS: atom_id res chain seq x y z
N LYS A 1 2.08 16.96 12.69
CA LYS A 1 2.41 18.01 13.70
C LYS A 1 3.40 18.99 13.08
N SER A 2 3.45 20.26 13.51
CA SER A 2 4.50 21.18 13.04
C SER A 2 5.88 20.73 13.55
N PRO A 3 6.98 20.98 12.81
CA PRO A 3 8.33 20.63 13.28
C PRO A 3 8.66 21.24 14.65
N LYS A 4 8.21 22.47 14.92
CA LYS A 4 8.38 23.13 16.22
C LYS A 4 7.72 22.36 17.37
N LEU A 5 6.49 21.85 17.17
CA LEU A 5 5.78 21.09 18.19
C LEU A 5 6.34 19.66 18.34
N TYR A 6 6.77 19.05 17.24
CA TYR A 6 7.40 17.72 17.27
C TYR A 6 8.80 17.78 17.90
N GLY A 7 9.51 18.89 17.69
CA GLY A 7 10.89 19.12 18.11
C GLY A 7 11.94 18.47 17.21
N ALA A 8 11.54 18.00 16.03
CA ALA A 8 12.38 17.42 14.98
C ALA A 8 11.62 17.33 13.64
N PHE A 9 12.17 16.62 12.65
CA PHE A 9 11.43 16.27 11.42
C PHE A 9 10.32 15.26 11.74
N PRO A 10 9.03 15.57 11.49
CA PRO A 10 7.91 14.70 11.90
C PRO A 10 7.83 13.36 11.17
N THR A 11 8.58 13.20 10.08
CA THR A 11 8.70 11.96 9.30
C THR A 11 9.70 10.98 9.90
N ASP A 12 10.55 11.46 10.80
CA ASP A 12 11.60 10.64 11.42
C ASP A 12 11.06 10.02 12.72
N PRO A 13 11.27 8.72 12.95
CA PRO A 13 10.86 8.06 14.18
C PRO A 13 11.82 8.37 15.34
N TYR A 14 11.27 8.48 16.55
CA TYR A 14 12.01 8.78 17.78
C TYR A 14 11.47 7.95 18.94
N SER A 15 12.33 7.49 19.86
CA SER A 15 11.91 6.56 20.92
C SER A 15 10.97 7.16 21.97
N HIS A 16 11.12 8.44 22.33
CA HIS A 16 10.26 9.07 23.34
C HIS A 16 10.22 10.60 23.23
N THR A 17 9.23 11.24 23.87
CA THR A 17 9.10 12.70 23.98
C THR A 17 8.82 13.08 25.44
N PRO A 18 9.81 13.57 26.20
CA PRO A 18 9.62 13.99 27.60
C PRO A 18 8.73 15.23 27.72
N GLY A 19 8.06 15.43 28.85
CA GLY A 19 7.09 16.53 29.04
C GLY A 19 7.61 17.96 28.81
N GLY A 20 8.92 18.19 28.89
CA GLY A 20 9.56 19.50 28.67
C GLY A 20 10.45 19.60 27.42
N LYS A 21 10.49 18.58 26.56
CA LYS A 21 11.38 18.53 25.39
C LYS A 21 10.65 17.96 24.17
N GLY A 22 11.22 18.20 22.99
CA GLY A 22 10.81 17.55 21.74
C GLY A 22 11.26 16.09 21.65
N ALA A 23 11.00 15.46 20.51
CA ALA A 23 11.35 14.06 20.23
C ALA A 23 12.85 13.74 20.49
N GLN A 24 13.13 12.59 21.11
CA GLN A 24 14.47 12.15 21.53
C GLN A 24 14.80 10.73 21.04
N GLN A 25 16.09 10.46 20.82
CA GLN A 25 16.64 9.19 20.32
C GLN A 25 16.11 8.81 18.90
N PRO A 26 16.75 9.33 17.84
CA PRO A 26 16.29 9.11 16.46
C PRO A 26 16.51 7.68 15.97
N GLY A 27 15.64 7.25 15.05
CA GLY A 27 15.92 6.15 14.12
C GLY A 27 15.43 4.80 14.60
N MET A 28 16.35 3.97 15.13
CA MET A 28 16.16 2.52 15.31
C MET A 28 15.29 2.16 16.54
N THR A 29 14.08 2.68 16.61
CA THR A 29 13.06 2.34 17.62
C THR A 29 12.14 1.22 17.11
N GLY A 30 11.67 0.35 18.01
CA GLY A 30 10.69 -0.70 17.69
C GLY A 30 9.35 -0.17 17.19
N GLN A 31 9.07 1.13 17.39
CA GLN A 31 7.87 1.80 16.87
C GLN A 31 7.69 1.58 15.37
N VAL A 32 8.78 1.62 14.58
CA VAL A 32 8.68 1.55 13.11
C VAL A 32 8.07 0.23 12.62
N LYS A 33 8.30 -0.88 13.34
CA LYS A 33 7.71 -2.17 13.02
C LYS A 33 6.20 -2.15 13.21
N GLU A 34 5.72 -1.53 14.29
CA GLU A 34 4.29 -1.44 14.58
C GLU A 34 3.57 -0.51 13.59
N ASP A 35 4.22 0.59 13.21
CA ASP A 35 3.69 1.53 12.23
C ASP A 35 3.59 0.89 10.82
N ILE A 36 4.56 0.04 10.42
CA ILE A 36 4.48 -0.73 9.17
C ILE A 36 3.29 -1.71 9.17
N LEU A 37 3.13 -2.48 10.25
CA LEU A 37 2.01 -3.42 10.36
C LEU A 37 0.65 -2.69 10.37
N SER A 38 0.59 -1.57 11.11
CA SER A 38 -0.61 -0.72 11.17
C SER A 38 -0.93 -0.16 9.79
N ARG A 39 0.08 0.28 9.03
CA ARG A 39 -0.13 0.80 7.68
C ARG A 39 -0.67 -0.26 6.71
N PHE A 40 -0.19 -1.50 6.78
CA PHE A 40 -0.78 -2.59 6.00
C PHE A 40 -2.23 -2.90 6.43
N GLY A 41 -2.52 -2.79 7.73
CA GLY A 41 -3.88 -2.89 8.25
C GLY A 41 -4.81 -1.77 7.75
N GLU A 42 -4.34 -0.53 7.72
CA GLU A 42 -5.07 0.63 7.15
C GLU A 42 -5.35 0.45 5.67
N LEU A 43 -4.33 0.04 4.90
CA LEU A 43 -4.44 -0.29 3.48
C LEU A 43 -5.31 -1.54 3.21
N GLY A 44 -5.69 -2.28 4.25
CA GLY A 44 -6.56 -3.44 4.12
C GLY A 44 -5.89 -4.67 3.53
N VAL A 45 -4.58 -4.82 3.67
CA VAL A 45 -3.84 -5.97 3.14
C VAL A 45 -3.85 -7.10 4.16
N PHE A 46 -4.55 -8.18 3.85
CA PHE A 46 -4.67 -9.34 4.75
C PHE A 46 -4.27 -10.64 4.07
N VAL A 47 -3.71 -11.56 4.85
CA VAL A 47 -3.45 -12.94 4.41
C VAL A 47 -4.30 -13.87 5.26
N LYS A 48 -5.14 -14.68 4.61
CA LYS A 48 -6.00 -15.67 5.28
C LYS A 48 -6.08 -16.94 4.44
N ASN A 49 -5.88 -18.10 5.05
CA ASN A 49 -5.93 -19.40 4.36
C ASN A 49 -5.05 -19.45 3.10
N GLY A 50 -3.87 -18.83 3.13
CA GLY A 50 -2.92 -18.82 2.01
C GLY A 50 -3.27 -17.88 0.85
N THR A 51 -4.35 -17.09 0.96
CA THR A 51 -4.73 -16.10 -0.07
C THR A 51 -4.55 -14.67 0.42
N LEU A 52 -4.21 -13.77 -0.52
CA LEU A 52 -4.09 -12.33 -0.31
C LEU A 52 -5.44 -11.63 -0.51
N TYR A 53 -5.80 -10.75 0.42
CA TYR A 53 -7.05 -9.99 0.42
C TYR A 53 -6.77 -8.49 0.47
N PHE A 54 -7.67 -7.73 -0.13
CA PHE A 54 -7.68 -6.27 -0.17
C PHE A 54 -9.01 -5.73 0.37
N ASN A 55 -9.00 -5.23 1.59
CA ASN A 55 -10.19 -4.81 2.32
C ASN A 55 -9.90 -3.53 3.15
N PRO A 56 -9.89 -2.35 2.52
CA PRO A 56 -9.45 -1.10 3.15
C PRO A 56 -10.55 -0.40 3.97
N CYS A 57 -11.13 -1.08 4.96
CA CYS A 57 -12.24 -0.56 5.76
C CYS A 57 -11.87 0.60 6.71
N LEU A 58 -10.58 0.91 6.86
CA LEU A 58 -10.04 2.02 7.66
C LEU A 58 -9.43 3.14 6.81
N LEU A 59 -9.19 2.89 5.53
CA LEU A 59 -8.52 3.83 4.63
C LEU A 59 -9.43 5.03 4.35
N ARG A 60 -8.86 6.23 4.43
CA ARG A 60 -9.61 7.48 4.25
C ARG A 60 -9.64 7.89 2.80
N LYS A 61 -10.76 8.47 2.34
CA LYS A 61 -10.90 9.05 0.99
C LYS A 61 -9.84 10.11 0.69
N SER A 62 -9.42 10.86 1.71
CA SER A 62 -8.40 11.91 1.59
C SER A 62 -6.99 11.40 1.28
N GLU A 63 -6.75 10.08 1.30
CA GLU A 63 -5.44 9.51 0.95
C GLU A 63 -5.28 9.23 -0.55
N PHE A 64 -6.37 9.31 -1.31
CA PHE A 64 -6.33 9.22 -2.77
C PHE A 64 -5.92 10.56 -3.37
N ILE A 65 -5.13 10.51 -4.45
CA ILE A 65 -4.65 11.72 -5.11
C ILE A 65 -5.79 12.44 -5.85
N THR A 66 -5.73 13.78 -5.88
CA THR A 66 -6.72 14.64 -6.53
C THR A 66 -6.38 15.02 -7.96
N ASP A 67 -5.21 14.63 -8.44
CA ASP A 67 -4.69 14.93 -9.78
C ASP A 67 -3.78 13.78 -10.22
N GLY A 68 -3.65 13.60 -11.54
CA GLY A 68 -2.79 12.55 -12.09
C GLY A 68 -1.33 12.70 -11.66
N ASN A 69 -0.65 11.58 -11.41
CA ASN A 69 0.72 11.56 -10.92
C ASN A 69 1.48 10.32 -11.45
N SER A 70 2.75 10.18 -11.08
CA SER A 70 3.60 9.05 -11.43
C SER A 70 4.06 8.33 -10.17
N PHE A 71 3.87 7.01 -10.13
CA PHE A 71 4.39 6.14 -9.08
C PHE A 71 5.70 5.50 -9.52
N ASN A 72 6.82 5.98 -8.98
CA ASN A 72 8.14 5.40 -9.22
C ASN A 72 8.39 4.27 -8.22
N TYR A 73 8.85 3.12 -8.71
CA TYR A 73 9.13 1.94 -7.90
C TYR A 73 10.30 1.14 -8.49
N VAL A 74 10.79 0.17 -7.71
CA VAL A 74 11.88 -0.73 -8.12
C VAL A 74 11.32 -2.14 -8.28
N LYS A 75 11.49 -2.73 -9.46
CA LYS A 75 11.06 -4.11 -9.76
C LYS A 75 11.93 -5.15 -9.06
N LEU A 76 11.49 -6.41 -9.02
CA LEU A 76 12.30 -7.52 -8.51
C LEU A 76 13.64 -7.71 -9.27
N SER A 77 13.70 -7.26 -10.53
CA SER A 77 14.92 -7.18 -11.34
C SER A 77 15.90 -6.07 -10.92
N ASN A 78 15.58 -5.26 -9.90
CA ASN A 78 16.28 -4.04 -9.50
C ASN A 78 16.24 -2.88 -10.52
N GLU A 79 15.36 -2.98 -11.52
CA GLU A 79 15.14 -1.89 -12.47
C GLU A 79 14.15 -0.86 -11.92
N GLU A 80 14.48 0.41 -12.11
CA GLU A 80 13.54 1.50 -11.87
C GLU A 80 12.41 1.48 -12.91
N SER A 81 11.20 1.70 -12.45
CA SER A 81 10.03 1.73 -13.31
C SER A 81 8.99 2.72 -12.77
N THR A 82 8.04 3.08 -13.63
CA THR A 82 7.02 4.08 -13.33
C THR A 82 5.66 3.57 -13.77
N LEU A 83 4.64 3.80 -12.94
CA LEU A 83 3.23 3.64 -13.30
C LEU A 83 2.55 5.01 -13.29
N ALA A 84 1.76 5.30 -14.33
CA ALA A 84 0.88 6.44 -14.33
C ALA A 84 -0.27 6.20 -13.35
N LEU A 85 -0.58 7.19 -12.54
CA LEU A 85 -1.70 7.22 -11.60
C LEU A 85 -2.71 8.25 -12.05
N GLU A 86 -3.96 7.84 -12.17
CA GLU A 86 -5.08 8.73 -12.46
C GLU A 86 -5.57 9.42 -11.20
N GLU A 87 -6.37 10.48 -11.36
CA GLU A 87 -7.14 11.07 -10.26
C GLU A 87 -7.92 9.97 -9.49
N ASN A 88 -8.07 10.16 -8.18
CA ASN A 88 -8.79 9.24 -7.30
C ASN A 88 -8.11 7.87 -7.16
N SER A 89 -6.78 7.84 -7.27
CA SER A 89 -5.97 6.64 -7.08
C SER A 89 -4.92 6.77 -5.96
N LEU A 90 -4.39 5.65 -5.52
CA LEU A 90 -3.32 5.50 -4.54
C LEU A 90 -2.48 4.29 -4.95
N ALA A 91 -1.17 4.35 -4.79
CA ALA A 91 -0.30 3.20 -5.04
C ALA A 91 0.64 2.91 -3.88
N PHE A 92 0.93 1.61 -3.71
CA PHE A 92 1.92 1.09 -2.77
C PHE A 92 2.47 -0.24 -3.32
N THR A 93 3.37 -0.88 -2.58
CA THR A 93 3.85 -2.21 -2.95
C THR A 93 3.63 -3.22 -1.83
N TYR A 94 3.43 -4.47 -2.22
CA TYR A 94 3.43 -5.62 -1.31
C TYR A 94 4.21 -6.76 -1.97
N CYS A 95 5.18 -7.33 -1.24
CA CYS A 95 6.17 -8.24 -1.82
C CYS A 95 6.85 -7.66 -3.08
N GLN A 96 6.99 -6.32 -3.15
CA GLN A 96 7.55 -5.56 -4.29
C GLN A 96 6.71 -5.59 -5.57
N VAL A 97 5.50 -6.14 -5.53
CA VAL A 97 4.49 -5.99 -6.59
C VAL A 97 3.72 -4.69 -6.35
N PRO A 98 3.63 -3.78 -7.35
CA PRO A 98 2.78 -2.60 -7.27
C PRO A 98 1.30 -2.94 -7.14
N ILE A 99 0.64 -2.26 -6.23
CA ILE A 99 -0.82 -2.33 -6.03
C ILE A 99 -1.36 -0.92 -6.21
N VAL A 100 -2.31 -0.77 -7.12
CA VAL A 100 -2.98 0.50 -7.42
C VAL A 100 -4.43 0.39 -6.96
N TYR A 101 -4.79 1.21 -5.99
CA TYR A 101 -6.16 1.40 -5.54
C TYR A 101 -6.80 2.53 -6.33
N THR A 102 -8.04 2.34 -6.79
CA THR A 102 -8.85 3.38 -7.44
C THR A 102 -10.21 3.47 -6.77
N MET A 103 -10.74 4.68 -6.59
CA MET A 103 -12.11 4.85 -6.12
C MET A 103 -13.10 4.63 -7.27
N GLY A 104 -14.09 3.78 -7.03
CA GLY A 104 -15.08 3.39 -8.02
C GLY A 104 -16.49 3.24 -7.47
N SER A 105 -17.37 2.65 -8.28
CA SER A 105 -18.76 2.35 -7.89
C SER A 105 -18.89 1.01 -7.18
N GLU A 106 -17.98 0.08 -7.45
CA GLU A 106 -18.01 -1.29 -6.94
C GLU A 106 -16.60 -1.79 -6.61
N ASN A 107 -16.54 -2.87 -5.84
CA ASN A 107 -15.27 -3.49 -5.51
C ASN A 107 -14.88 -4.46 -6.62
N ASN A 108 -13.77 -4.18 -7.30
CA ASN A 108 -13.22 -5.05 -8.34
C ASN A 108 -11.73 -5.30 -8.09
N LEU A 109 -11.28 -6.48 -8.50
CA LEU A 109 -9.89 -6.89 -8.35
C LEU A 109 -9.40 -7.47 -9.68
N LYS A 110 -8.25 -7.00 -10.14
CA LYS A 110 -7.64 -7.46 -11.39
C LYS A 110 -6.14 -7.54 -11.23
N VAL A 111 -5.57 -8.66 -11.65
CA VAL A 111 -4.13 -8.85 -11.73
C VAL A 111 -3.70 -8.69 -13.18
N VAL A 112 -2.61 -7.94 -13.41
CA VAL A 112 -1.95 -7.82 -14.70
C VAL A 112 -0.60 -8.54 -14.60
N PHE A 113 -0.39 -9.53 -15.46
CA PHE A 113 0.83 -10.31 -15.52
C PHE A 113 1.88 -9.63 -16.41
N ASN A 114 3.14 -10.05 -16.28
CA ASN A 114 4.23 -9.56 -17.12
C ASN A 114 4.05 -9.93 -18.61
N SER A 115 3.21 -10.92 -18.93
CA SER A 115 2.76 -11.24 -20.30
C SER A 115 1.75 -10.23 -20.87
N ASN A 116 1.29 -9.26 -20.06
CA ASN A 116 0.14 -8.39 -20.29
C ASN A 116 -1.24 -9.07 -20.19
N ASP A 117 -1.28 -10.37 -19.87
CA ASP A 117 -2.55 -11.04 -19.58
C ASP A 117 -3.19 -10.43 -18.34
N GLN A 118 -4.52 -10.39 -18.34
CA GLN A 118 -5.30 -9.84 -17.23
C GLN A 118 -6.21 -10.92 -16.67
N LYS A 119 -6.20 -11.07 -15.35
CA LYS A 119 -7.06 -12.01 -14.64
C LYS A 119 -7.95 -11.24 -13.66
N PRO A 120 -9.26 -11.10 -13.96
CA PRO A 120 -10.21 -10.53 -13.04
C PRO A 120 -10.53 -11.53 -11.92
N PHE A 121 -10.76 -11.02 -10.73
CA PHE A 121 -11.18 -11.77 -9.56
C PHE A 121 -12.52 -11.24 -9.07
N LYS A 122 -13.44 -12.13 -8.71
CA LYS A 122 -14.69 -11.74 -8.05
C LYS A 122 -14.42 -11.48 -6.57
N GLY A 123 -14.83 -10.31 -6.09
CA GLY A 123 -14.66 -9.92 -4.69
C GLY A 123 -13.28 -9.35 -4.40
N SER A 124 -12.81 -9.55 -3.16
CA SER A 124 -11.66 -8.82 -2.59
C SER A 124 -10.44 -9.70 -2.33
N ALA A 125 -10.35 -10.87 -2.98
CA ALA A 125 -9.33 -11.87 -2.71
C ALA A 125 -8.75 -12.45 -4.01
N LEU A 126 -7.44 -12.70 -4.00
CA LEU A 126 -6.79 -13.50 -5.03
C LEU A 126 -7.00 -14.99 -4.78
N ASP A 127 -6.76 -15.80 -5.80
CA ASP A 127 -6.63 -17.25 -5.62
C ASP A 127 -5.28 -17.61 -4.99
N GLU A 128 -5.18 -18.87 -4.55
CA GLU A 128 -4.02 -19.38 -3.83
C GLU A 128 -2.77 -19.42 -4.71
N GLU A 129 -2.92 -19.74 -6.00
CA GLU A 129 -1.83 -19.79 -6.97
C GLU A 129 -1.18 -18.42 -7.15
N THR A 130 -1.99 -17.42 -7.46
CA THR A 130 -1.54 -16.04 -7.67
C THR A 130 -0.95 -15.45 -6.38
N SER A 131 -1.59 -15.72 -5.24
CA SER A 131 -1.08 -15.30 -3.92
C SER A 131 0.29 -15.90 -3.62
N LYS A 132 0.47 -17.20 -3.87
CA LYS A 132 1.76 -17.87 -3.68
C LYS A 132 2.84 -17.31 -4.59
N SER A 133 2.51 -17.00 -5.85
CA SER A 133 3.46 -16.39 -6.79
C SER A 133 3.98 -15.04 -6.26
N ILE A 134 3.08 -14.20 -5.73
CA ILE A 134 3.44 -12.92 -5.10
C ILE A 134 4.30 -13.14 -3.85
N PHE A 135 3.89 -14.03 -2.93
CA PHE A 135 4.64 -14.27 -1.69
C PHE A 135 6.04 -14.81 -1.94
N LYS A 136 6.19 -15.65 -2.97
CA LYS A 136 7.47 -16.22 -3.39
C LYS A 136 8.28 -15.31 -4.31
N ARG A 137 7.75 -14.16 -4.70
CA ARG A 137 8.40 -13.19 -5.59
C ARG A 137 8.85 -13.85 -6.90
N LEU A 138 7.96 -14.61 -7.54
CA LEU A 138 8.27 -15.31 -8.81
C LEU A 138 8.36 -14.38 -10.03
N ASP A 139 8.08 -13.09 -9.86
CA ASP A 139 8.12 -12.07 -10.91
C ASP A 139 7.22 -12.41 -12.11
N GLU A 140 6.03 -12.97 -11.83
CA GLU A 140 5.01 -13.25 -12.83
C GLU A 140 3.99 -12.10 -12.94
N VAL A 141 3.74 -11.41 -11.82
CA VAL A 141 2.75 -10.33 -11.70
C VAL A 141 3.42 -8.98 -11.92
N SER A 142 2.92 -8.22 -12.90
CA SER A 142 3.36 -6.84 -13.17
C SER A 142 2.82 -5.88 -12.12
N HIS A 143 1.50 -5.88 -11.90
CA HIS A 143 0.83 -5.05 -10.91
C HIS A 143 -0.60 -5.56 -10.65
N ILE A 144 -1.20 -5.05 -9.57
CA ILE A 144 -2.57 -5.38 -9.16
C ILE A 144 -3.39 -4.11 -9.13
N HIS A 145 -4.56 -4.14 -9.77
CA HIS A 145 -5.56 -3.09 -9.66
C HIS A 145 -6.66 -3.53 -8.70
N VAL A 146 -6.99 -2.65 -7.75
CA VAL A 146 -8.10 -2.82 -6.82
C VAL A 146 -8.99 -1.60 -6.91
N GLU A 147 -10.18 -1.79 -7.46
CA GLU A 147 -11.23 -0.78 -7.38
C GLU A 147 -11.94 -0.92 -6.04
N VAL A 148 -12.14 0.20 -5.35
CA VAL A 148 -12.79 0.27 -4.04
C VAL A 148 -14.01 1.17 -4.14
N ALA A 149 -15.16 0.64 -3.77
CA ALA A 149 -16.39 1.41 -3.71
C ALA A 149 -16.25 2.58 -2.73
N LYS A 150 -16.63 3.79 -3.15
CA LYS A 150 -16.48 5.01 -2.34
C LYS A 150 -17.15 4.91 -0.97
N ASP A 151 -18.26 4.20 -0.85
CA ASP A 151 -18.99 4.04 0.42
C ASP A 151 -18.31 3.09 1.41
N TYR A 152 -17.29 2.36 0.94
CA TYR A 152 -16.48 1.46 1.76
C TYR A 152 -15.33 2.17 2.49
N LEU A 153 -14.93 3.34 2.00
CA LEU A 153 -13.83 4.16 2.54
C LEU A 153 -14.31 5.10 3.65
N LYS A 154 -13.38 5.47 4.53
CA LYS A 154 -13.62 6.41 5.65
C LYS A 154 -13.49 7.87 5.27
#